data_AF-A0A951CRU2-F1
#
_entry.id   AF-A0A951CRU2-F1
#
_cell.length_a   1.000
_cell.length_b   1.000
_cell.length_c   1.000
_cell.angle_alpha   90.00
_cell.angle_beta   90.00
_cell.angle_gamma   90.00
#
_symmetry.space_group_name_H-M   'P 1'
#
loop_
_entity.id
_entity.type
_entity.pdbx_description
1 polymer ?
#
loop_
_entity_poly.entity_id
_entity_poly.type
_entity_poly.pdbx_seq_one_letter_code
_entity_poly.pdbx_strand_id
1 'polypeptide(L)'
;MPNPYISVVVAARNDDHGGNMLARMGAFAGSWIQQAEALGLASELIVVEWNPVPGCRSLADAIPWPKKHEHCRIRFITVPPERHALFPHPESIPLHQMIAKNVGLRRADGEFVLATNLDIVFSAELMQFLASRRLNRAEMYRIDRYDVDRNIPAGWSVDGLLEHCAGRLLRVHTREGDFEIDNYGNRKLQAADVVTEGTGILFGKGWYPPESYGGEKFRWMQPFAEVIFRRPGGKLPRLFIDLEAGPSAGGPLRLDAASQDGRTLATATIEGRCRIALAIPAEIESARIYLRVAGGNVPLGTDLRFLNLRVFSLEWAPRMWGREAATWQFEVCGAKRSVDWATTPQAPTPFAHDMTNAAYLHTNGCGDFTLMSRESWFALRGYAEIPIWPMHIDSLLCYSAHHAGIREAILNDPLRIYHIEHPSGAGWTPEGEQERTARVASKKVPALRNEDVVELVTKMRRLNTPIIFNLENWGLCNEALTERKL
;
A
#
# COMPACT_ATOMS: atom_id res chain seq x y z
N MET A 1 21.39 -15.38 22.78
CA MET A 1 21.40 -14.47 21.60
C MET A 1 21.32 -13.02 22.09
N PRO A 2 21.92 -12.03 21.41
CA PRO A 2 21.73 -10.60 21.68
C PRO A 2 20.27 -10.18 21.48
N ASN A 3 19.85 -9.04 22.03
CA ASN A 3 18.49 -8.52 21.83
C ASN A 3 18.20 -8.35 20.32
N PRO A 4 17.00 -8.76 19.85
CA PRO A 4 16.67 -8.63 18.45
C PRO A 4 16.61 -7.15 18.05
N TYR A 5 17.14 -6.83 16.88
CA TYR A 5 16.96 -5.51 16.28
C TYR A 5 15.53 -5.35 15.78
N ILE A 6 14.96 -6.43 15.22
CA ILE A 6 13.59 -6.46 14.69
C ILE A 6 12.82 -7.68 15.18
N SER A 7 11.57 -7.47 15.61
CA SER A 7 10.60 -8.54 15.85
C SER A 7 9.62 -8.60 14.69
N VAL A 8 9.43 -9.77 14.10
CA VAL A 8 8.39 -10.02 13.11
C VAL A 8 7.23 -10.73 13.78
N VAL A 9 6.04 -10.15 13.68
CA VAL A 9 4.83 -10.66 14.33
C VAL A 9 3.83 -11.07 13.26
N VAL A 10 3.40 -12.33 13.33
CA VAL A 10 2.31 -12.89 12.53
C VAL A 10 1.26 -13.54 13.42
N ALA A 11 0.00 -13.48 12.99
CA ALA A 11 -1.11 -14.19 13.62
C ALA A 11 -1.61 -15.27 12.68
N ALA A 12 -1.87 -16.46 13.22
CA ALA A 12 -2.25 -17.62 12.44
C ALA A 12 -3.18 -18.55 13.22
N ARG A 13 -3.97 -19.32 12.49
CA ARG A 13 -4.77 -20.44 12.98
C ARG A 13 -4.55 -21.59 12.02
N ASN A 14 -4.20 -22.79 12.50
CA ASN A 14 -3.96 -23.94 11.63
C ASN A 14 -5.27 -24.57 11.13
N ASP A 15 -5.99 -23.86 10.26
CA ASP A 15 -7.28 -24.24 9.67
C ASP A 15 -7.26 -24.28 8.13
N ASP A 16 -6.06 -24.24 7.54
CA ASP A 16 -5.80 -24.14 6.10
C ASP A 16 -6.46 -22.91 5.44
N HIS A 17 -6.59 -21.80 6.17
CA HIS A 17 -7.13 -20.55 5.62
C HIS A 17 -6.41 -20.14 4.33
N GLY A 18 -7.20 -19.92 3.28
CA GLY A 18 -6.69 -19.57 1.96
C GLY A 18 -5.98 -20.71 1.22
N GLY A 19 -6.12 -21.95 1.67
CA GLY A 19 -5.62 -23.20 1.06
C GLY A 19 -4.10 -23.30 1.04
N ASN A 20 -3.51 -24.48 1.21
CA ASN A 20 -2.04 -24.65 1.21
C ASN A 20 -1.30 -23.72 2.21
N MET A 21 -1.94 -23.42 3.34
CA MET A 21 -1.46 -22.43 4.32
C MET A 21 -0.08 -22.79 4.89
N LEU A 22 0.14 -24.08 5.19
CA LEU A 22 1.42 -24.55 5.75
C LEU A 22 2.59 -24.35 4.79
N ALA A 23 2.39 -24.50 3.48
CA ALA A 23 3.44 -24.25 2.50
C ALA A 23 3.76 -22.76 2.39
N ARG A 24 2.75 -21.88 2.35
CA ARG A 24 2.96 -20.42 2.36
C ARG A 24 3.69 -19.97 3.61
N MET A 25 3.24 -20.41 4.78
CA MET A 25 3.89 -20.09 6.05
C MET A 25 5.31 -20.65 6.13
N GLY A 26 5.56 -21.84 5.57
CA GLY A 26 6.89 -22.39 5.40
C GLY A 26 7.79 -21.55 4.49
N ALA A 27 7.27 -21.02 3.39
CA ALA A 27 7.99 -20.12 2.49
C ALA A 27 8.30 -18.76 3.15
N PHE A 28 7.32 -18.15 3.83
CA PHE A 28 7.52 -16.95 4.64
C PHE A 28 8.60 -17.14 5.70
N ALA A 29 8.43 -18.13 6.57
CA ALA A 29 9.34 -18.38 7.69
C ALA A 29 10.73 -18.79 7.20
N GLY A 30 10.78 -19.73 6.24
CA GLY A 30 12.01 -20.23 5.66
C GLY A 30 12.81 -19.13 4.97
N SER A 31 12.17 -18.25 4.20
CA SER A 31 12.83 -17.14 3.53
C SER A 31 13.30 -16.05 4.50
N TRP A 32 12.51 -15.70 5.52
CA TRP A 32 12.94 -14.74 6.55
C TRP A 32 14.16 -15.26 7.32
N ILE A 33 14.05 -16.47 7.90
CA ILE A 33 15.07 -17.04 8.79
C ILE A 33 16.38 -17.21 8.05
N GLN A 34 16.38 -17.84 6.87
CA GLN A 34 17.62 -18.09 6.12
C GLN A 34 18.29 -16.78 5.66
N GLN A 35 17.53 -15.76 5.25
CA GLN A 35 18.11 -14.44 4.92
C GLN A 35 18.66 -13.75 6.17
N ALA A 36 17.97 -13.85 7.31
CA ALA A 36 18.45 -13.29 8.57
C ALA A 36 19.76 -13.97 9.02
N GLU A 37 19.87 -15.29 8.88
CA GLU A 37 21.12 -16.03 9.12
C GLU A 37 22.23 -15.57 8.18
N ALA A 38 21.96 -15.46 6.87
CA ALA A 38 22.96 -15.09 5.88
C ALA A 38 23.49 -13.66 6.08
N LEU A 39 22.64 -12.74 6.54
CA LEU A 39 22.96 -11.33 6.73
C LEU A 39 23.34 -10.96 8.16
N GLY A 40 23.32 -11.92 9.10
CA GLY A 40 23.56 -11.67 10.53
C GLY A 40 22.52 -10.74 11.18
N LEU A 41 21.30 -10.67 10.63
CA LEU A 41 20.23 -9.82 11.12
C LEU A 41 19.64 -10.41 12.42
N ALA A 42 20.06 -9.89 13.57
CA ALA A 42 19.49 -10.24 14.86
C ALA A 42 17.99 -9.93 14.89
N SER A 43 17.16 -10.97 14.90
CA SER A 43 15.71 -10.88 14.79
C SER A 43 15.01 -11.89 15.70
N GLU A 44 13.71 -11.70 15.87
CA GLU A 44 12.81 -12.75 16.36
C GLU A 44 11.58 -12.83 15.47
N LEU A 45 11.03 -14.03 15.34
CA LEU A 45 9.75 -14.33 14.71
C LEU A 45 8.79 -14.81 15.78
N ILE A 46 7.73 -14.03 16.01
CA ILE A 46 6.64 -14.34 16.94
C ILE A 46 5.42 -14.77 16.14
N VAL A 47 5.01 -16.02 16.33
CA VAL A 47 3.78 -16.60 15.79
C VAL A 47 2.74 -16.62 16.90
N VAL A 48 1.68 -15.84 16.75
CA VAL A 48 0.51 -15.93 17.63
C VAL A 48 -0.44 -16.97 17.04
N GLU A 49 -0.46 -18.16 17.65
CA GLU A 49 -1.37 -19.24 17.28
C GLU A 49 -2.70 -19.04 18.01
N TRP A 50 -3.71 -18.60 17.27
CA TRP A 50 -4.98 -18.16 17.82
C TRP A 50 -6.06 -19.21 17.63
N ASN A 51 -6.77 -19.54 18.71
CA ASN A 51 -7.86 -20.51 18.74
C ASN A 51 -7.50 -21.82 17.99
N PRO A 52 -6.49 -22.58 18.47
CA PRO A 52 -6.07 -23.83 17.84
C PRO A 52 -7.24 -24.76 17.54
N VAL A 53 -7.25 -25.37 16.34
CA VAL A 53 -8.28 -26.32 15.93
C VAL A 53 -8.04 -27.67 16.62
N PRO A 54 -9.03 -28.24 17.35
CA PRO A 54 -8.89 -29.55 17.94
C PRO A 54 -8.52 -30.63 16.91
N GLY A 55 -7.52 -31.45 17.21
CA GLY A 55 -7.04 -32.52 16.33
C GLY A 55 -5.99 -32.08 15.30
N CYS A 56 -5.81 -30.78 15.06
CA CYS A 56 -4.70 -30.27 14.25
C CYS A 56 -3.41 -30.21 15.08
N ARG A 57 -2.26 -30.45 14.43
CA ARG A 57 -0.94 -30.24 15.05
C ARG A 57 -0.73 -28.74 15.29
N SER A 58 -0.01 -28.39 16.36
CA SER A 58 0.40 -27.00 16.58
C SER A 58 1.22 -26.48 15.39
N LEU A 59 1.18 -25.18 15.10
CA LEU A 59 2.01 -24.58 14.05
C LEU A 59 3.51 -24.78 14.31
N ALA A 60 3.92 -24.85 15.58
CA ALA A 60 5.29 -25.17 15.97
C ALA A 60 5.73 -26.56 15.50
N ASP A 61 4.81 -27.53 15.44
CA ASP A 61 5.10 -28.91 15.03
C ASP A 61 4.74 -29.19 13.57
N ALA A 62 3.77 -28.46 13.00
CA ALA A 62 3.25 -28.68 11.65
C ALA A 62 4.20 -28.18 10.54
N ILE A 63 5.02 -27.18 10.83
CA ILE A 63 5.92 -26.55 9.86
C ILE A 63 7.36 -27.08 10.06
N PRO A 64 8.07 -27.44 8.98
CA PRO A 64 9.47 -27.83 9.06
C PRO A 64 10.36 -26.58 9.21
N TRP A 65 10.45 -26.05 10.43
CA TRP A 65 11.26 -24.87 10.74
C TRP A 65 12.76 -25.10 10.43
N PRO A 66 13.48 -24.12 9.86
CA PRO A 66 14.91 -24.24 9.59
C PRO A 66 15.69 -24.57 10.87
N LYS A 67 16.60 -25.56 10.83
CA LYS A 67 17.37 -25.97 12.02
C LYS A 67 18.42 -24.93 12.45
N LYS A 68 18.90 -24.11 11.51
CA LYS A 68 19.86 -23.04 11.77
C LYS A 68 19.08 -21.72 11.84
N HIS A 69 19.10 -21.11 13.02
CA HIS A 69 18.38 -19.89 13.35
C HIS A 69 19.09 -19.13 14.50
N GLU A 70 20.41 -18.97 14.43
CA GLU A 70 21.22 -18.30 15.47
C GLU A 70 20.98 -16.79 15.54
N HIS A 71 20.54 -16.20 14.43
CA HIS A 71 20.17 -14.81 14.24
C HIS A 71 18.65 -14.59 14.26
N CYS A 72 17.82 -15.63 14.33
CA CYS A 72 16.37 -15.49 14.43
C CYS A 72 15.78 -16.36 15.56
N ARG A 73 15.33 -15.74 16.65
CA ARG A 73 14.60 -16.47 17.71
C ARG A 73 13.19 -16.80 17.22
N ILE A 74 12.71 -18.03 17.42
CA ILE A 74 11.34 -18.40 17.04
C ILE A 74 10.51 -18.61 18.31
N ARG A 75 9.38 -17.89 18.41
CA ARG A 75 8.48 -17.91 19.56
C ARG A 75 7.05 -18.16 19.10
N PHE A 76 6.35 -19.00 19.83
CA PHE A 76 4.92 -19.25 19.66
C PHE A 76 4.19 -18.78 20.90
N ILE A 77 3.10 -18.05 20.70
CA ILE A 77 2.21 -17.60 21.77
C ILE A 77 0.82 -18.14 21.45
N THR A 78 0.30 -19.02 22.29
CA THR A 78 -1.00 -19.65 22.04
C THR A 78 -2.10 -18.90 22.78
N VAL A 79 -3.10 -18.42 22.03
CA VAL A 79 -4.36 -17.93 22.60
C VAL A 79 -5.38 -19.07 22.54
N PRO A 80 -5.80 -19.62 23.68
CA PRO A 80 -6.54 -20.87 23.70
C PRO A 80 -8.02 -20.67 23.31
N PRO A 81 -8.75 -21.73 22.88
CA PRO A 81 -10.14 -21.64 22.45
C PRO A 81 -11.08 -21.02 23.49
N GLU A 82 -10.84 -21.28 24.77
CA GLU A 82 -11.63 -20.73 25.88
C GLU A 82 -11.52 -19.21 25.94
N ARG A 83 -10.33 -18.67 25.61
CA ARG A 83 -10.13 -17.23 25.54
C ARG A 83 -10.80 -16.63 24.30
N HIS A 84 -10.71 -17.31 23.16
CA HIS A 84 -11.39 -16.90 21.93
C HIS A 84 -12.91 -16.82 22.10
N ALA A 85 -13.50 -17.78 22.81
CA ALA A 85 -14.95 -17.85 23.03
C ALA A 85 -15.53 -16.63 23.77
N LEU A 86 -14.68 -15.83 24.44
CA LEU A 86 -15.10 -14.59 25.11
C LEU A 86 -15.25 -13.40 24.16
N PHE A 87 -14.73 -13.48 22.94
CA PHE A 87 -14.88 -12.40 21.96
C PHE A 87 -16.26 -12.46 21.28
N PRO A 88 -16.83 -11.31 20.89
CA PRO A 88 -18.03 -11.28 20.05
C PRO A 88 -17.85 -12.05 18.73
N HIS A 89 -18.92 -12.72 18.31
CA HIS A 89 -18.99 -13.48 17.04
C HIS A 89 -17.92 -14.59 16.89
N PRO A 90 -17.64 -15.41 17.92
CA PRO A 90 -16.50 -16.32 17.91
C PRO A 90 -16.61 -17.42 16.84
N GLU A 91 -17.83 -17.79 16.45
CA GLU A 91 -18.11 -18.75 15.37
C GLU A 91 -17.95 -18.14 13.96
N SER A 92 -18.17 -16.83 13.84
CA SER A 92 -18.14 -16.14 12.54
C SER A 92 -16.75 -15.64 12.20
N ILE A 93 -15.98 -15.23 13.21
CA ILE A 93 -14.58 -14.80 13.10
C ILE A 93 -13.71 -15.81 13.86
N PRO A 94 -13.17 -16.86 13.21
CA PRO A 94 -12.35 -17.86 13.90
C PRO A 94 -10.95 -17.37 14.28
N LEU A 95 -10.52 -16.23 13.72
CA LEU A 95 -9.25 -15.56 13.96
C LEU A 95 -9.46 -14.04 13.97
N HIS A 96 -9.36 -13.42 15.14
CA HIS A 96 -9.36 -11.95 15.27
C HIS A 96 -7.97 -11.41 14.92
N GLN A 97 -7.62 -11.40 13.63
CA GLN A 97 -6.24 -11.19 13.14
C GLN A 97 -5.51 -9.99 13.77
N MET A 98 -6.18 -8.83 13.89
CA MET A 98 -5.55 -7.62 14.43
C MET A 98 -5.34 -7.71 15.96
N ILE A 99 -6.28 -8.29 16.68
CA ILE A 99 -6.18 -8.54 18.13
C ILE A 99 -5.08 -9.59 18.39
N ALA A 100 -5.04 -10.64 17.58
CA ALA A 100 -3.99 -11.66 17.64
C ALA A 100 -2.60 -11.05 17.35
N LYS A 101 -2.47 -10.19 16.33
CA LYS A 101 -1.22 -9.43 16.10
C LYS A 101 -0.83 -8.60 17.33
N ASN A 102 -1.77 -7.91 17.97
CA ASN A 102 -1.50 -7.15 19.20
C ASN A 102 -0.93 -8.00 20.34
N VAL A 103 -1.37 -9.26 20.50
CA VAL A 103 -0.80 -10.19 21.50
C VAL A 103 0.70 -10.36 21.31
N GLY A 104 1.15 -10.52 20.07
CA GLY A 104 2.56 -10.65 19.70
C GLY A 104 3.30 -9.32 19.79
N LEU A 105 2.72 -8.24 19.27
CA LEU A 105 3.28 -6.88 19.33
C LEU A 105 3.57 -6.46 20.78
N ARG A 106 2.65 -6.76 21.70
CA ARG A 106 2.78 -6.45 23.14
C ARG A 106 3.94 -7.18 23.80
N ARG A 107 4.33 -8.35 23.26
CA ARG A 107 5.35 -9.28 23.80
C ARG A 107 6.64 -9.31 22.97
N ALA A 108 6.76 -8.43 21.98
CA ALA A 108 7.95 -8.26 21.17
C ALA A 108 9.10 -7.62 21.96
N ASP A 109 10.31 -8.13 21.75
CA ASP A 109 11.57 -7.69 22.38
C ASP A 109 12.44 -6.83 21.45
N GLY A 110 12.07 -6.70 20.18
CA GLY A 110 12.81 -5.98 19.15
C GLY A 110 12.84 -4.47 19.36
N GLU A 111 13.89 -3.81 18.91
CA GLU A 111 13.92 -2.35 18.85
C GLU A 111 12.84 -1.80 17.90
N PHE A 112 12.66 -2.50 16.78
CA PHE A 112 11.61 -2.30 15.80
C PHE A 112 10.71 -3.53 15.73
N VAL A 113 9.45 -3.33 15.38
CA VAL A 113 8.49 -4.44 15.26
C VAL A 113 7.74 -4.31 13.93
N LEU A 114 7.79 -5.39 13.15
CA LEU A 114 7.06 -5.57 11.90
C LEU A 114 5.83 -6.44 12.17
N ALA A 115 4.64 -5.89 11.96
CA ALA A 115 3.41 -6.68 11.81
C ALA A 115 3.20 -7.01 10.32
N THR A 116 3.04 -8.29 10.02
CA THR A 116 2.90 -8.81 8.65
C THR A 116 1.99 -10.04 8.61
N ASN A 117 1.84 -10.66 7.43
CA ASN A 117 1.08 -11.89 7.23
C ASN A 117 2.03 -13.07 6.94
N LEU A 118 1.49 -14.28 7.04
CA LEU A 118 2.22 -15.55 6.91
C LEU A 118 2.49 -15.98 5.46
N ASP A 119 2.05 -15.19 4.48
CA ASP A 119 2.08 -15.44 3.04
C ASP A 119 2.92 -14.38 2.31
N ILE A 120 3.76 -13.67 3.05
CA ILE A 120 4.65 -12.64 2.54
C ILE A 120 6.07 -13.19 2.37
N VAL A 121 6.70 -12.91 1.23
CA VAL A 121 8.13 -13.17 0.99
C VAL A 121 8.84 -11.82 0.84
N PHE A 122 9.97 -11.66 1.52
CA PHE A 122 10.73 -10.41 1.53
C PHE A 122 11.88 -10.48 0.52
N SER A 123 11.99 -9.46 -0.34
CA SER A 123 13.11 -9.32 -1.28
C SER A 123 14.46 -9.26 -0.56
N ALA A 124 15.52 -9.70 -1.25
CA ALA A 124 16.89 -9.66 -0.72
C ALA A 124 17.33 -8.23 -0.39
N GLU A 125 16.94 -7.26 -1.21
CA GLU A 125 17.23 -5.84 -1.04
C GLU A 125 16.59 -5.27 0.22
N LEU A 126 15.35 -5.68 0.51
CA LEU A 126 14.68 -5.32 1.76
C LEU A 126 15.39 -5.94 2.97
N MET A 127 15.77 -7.20 2.90
CA MET A 127 16.48 -7.86 4.00
C MET A 127 17.87 -7.24 4.24
N GLN A 128 18.59 -6.87 3.18
CA GLN A 128 19.86 -6.13 3.27
C GLN A 128 19.66 -4.74 3.90
N PHE A 129 18.60 -4.03 3.52
CA PHE A 129 18.25 -2.75 4.13
C PHE A 129 17.99 -2.90 5.63
N LEU A 130 17.23 -3.91 6.05
CA LEU A 130 16.97 -4.18 7.48
C LEU A 130 18.26 -4.56 8.22
N ALA A 131 19.12 -5.40 7.62
CA ALA A 131 20.42 -5.77 8.17
C ALA A 131 21.38 -4.59 8.31
N SER A 132 21.22 -3.54 7.51
CA SER A 132 22.02 -2.31 7.60
C SER A 132 21.72 -1.45 8.85
N ARG A 133 20.66 -1.79 9.60
CA ARG A 133 20.23 -1.12 10.85
C ARG A 133 20.03 0.40 10.73
N ARG A 134 19.39 0.84 9.64
CA ARG A 134 19.12 2.26 9.33
C ARG A 134 17.69 2.71 9.61
N LEU A 135 16.89 1.92 10.33
CA LEU A 135 15.52 2.31 10.67
C LEU A 135 15.53 3.47 11.67
N ASN A 136 14.56 4.36 11.54
CA ASN A 136 14.37 5.55 12.37
C ASN A 136 13.17 5.34 13.29
N ARG A 137 13.34 5.67 14.57
CA ARG A 137 12.30 5.49 15.60
C ARG A 137 11.09 6.43 15.39
N ALA A 138 11.28 7.53 14.67
CA ALA A 138 10.22 8.48 14.34
C ALA A 138 9.46 8.13 13.05
N GLU A 139 9.69 6.96 12.47
CA GLU A 139 9.11 6.55 11.18
C GLU A 139 8.26 5.29 11.28
N MET A 140 7.14 5.32 10.57
CA MET A 140 6.32 4.16 10.22
C MET A 140 6.62 3.80 8.76
N TYR A 141 7.23 2.64 8.57
CA TYR A 141 7.61 2.14 7.27
C TYR A 141 6.44 1.42 6.59
N ARG A 142 6.20 1.82 5.33
CA ARG A 142 5.24 1.25 4.39
C ARG A 142 5.98 0.78 3.15
N ILE A 143 5.36 -0.08 2.33
CA ILE A 143 5.97 -0.63 1.12
C ILE A 143 4.87 -1.03 0.14
N ASP A 144 5.16 -0.94 -1.16
CA ASP A 144 4.30 -1.46 -2.22
C ASP A 144 4.25 -3.01 -2.14
N ARG A 145 3.06 -3.60 -2.28
CA ARG A 145 2.88 -5.06 -2.28
C ARG A 145 2.81 -5.59 -3.70
N TYR A 146 3.58 -6.62 -4.02
CA TYR A 146 3.50 -7.30 -5.32
C TYR A 146 2.85 -8.66 -5.16
N ASP A 147 1.77 -8.94 -5.88
CA ASP A 147 1.20 -10.28 -5.88
C ASP A 147 1.94 -11.18 -6.88
N VAL A 148 2.20 -12.41 -6.45
CA VAL A 148 2.85 -13.47 -7.21
C VAL A 148 1.97 -14.72 -7.26
N ASP A 149 2.24 -15.60 -8.22
CA ASP A 149 1.48 -16.84 -8.39
C ASP A 149 1.44 -17.70 -7.12
N ARG A 150 0.28 -18.36 -6.91
CA ARG A 150 0.04 -19.20 -5.73
C ARG A 150 0.85 -20.49 -5.68
N ASN A 151 1.37 -20.95 -6.81
CA ASN A 151 2.05 -22.24 -6.91
C ASN A 151 3.51 -22.09 -6.49
N ILE A 152 3.76 -22.23 -5.20
CA ILE A 152 5.11 -22.27 -4.62
C ILE A 152 5.43 -23.72 -4.27
N PRO A 153 6.31 -24.39 -5.02
CA PRO A 153 6.68 -25.76 -4.73
C PRO A 153 7.38 -25.88 -3.37
N ALA A 154 7.06 -26.96 -2.65
CA ALA A 154 7.74 -27.28 -1.41
C ALA A 154 9.24 -27.58 -1.67
N GLY A 155 10.11 -27.08 -0.79
CA GLY A 155 11.53 -27.42 -0.79
C GLY A 155 12.43 -26.57 -1.69
N TRP A 156 11.94 -25.47 -2.26
CA TRP A 156 12.79 -24.50 -2.96
C TRP A 156 13.82 -23.85 -2.04
N SER A 157 15.00 -23.56 -2.61
CA SER A 157 15.96 -22.66 -1.97
C SER A 157 15.37 -21.25 -1.90
N VAL A 158 15.86 -20.43 -0.97
CA VAL A 158 15.44 -19.03 -0.87
C VAL A 158 15.71 -18.29 -2.17
N ASP A 159 16.87 -18.50 -2.78
CA ASP A 159 17.22 -17.85 -4.05
C ASP A 159 16.24 -18.21 -5.17
N GLY A 160 15.87 -19.50 -5.29
CA GLY A 160 14.89 -19.94 -6.28
C GLY A 160 13.48 -19.38 -6.03
N LEU A 161 13.08 -19.26 -4.76
CA LEU A 161 11.83 -18.60 -4.39
C LEU A 161 11.84 -17.11 -4.76
N LEU A 162 12.91 -16.39 -4.44
CA LEU A 162 13.03 -14.97 -4.75
C LEU A 162 13.10 -14.69 -6.26
N GLU A 163 13.82 -15.51 -7.01
CA GLU A 163 13.88 -15.42 -8.48
C GLU A 163 12.50 -15.66 -9.09
N HIS A 164 11.77 -16.66 -8.61
CA HIS A 164 10.41 -16.90 -9.06
C HIS A 164 9.48 -15.73 -8.77
N CYS A 165 9.51 -15.19 -7.55
CA CYS A 165 8.70 -14.04 -7.17
C CYS A 165 9.02 -12.82 -8.05
N ALA A 166 10.30 -12.51 -8.26
CA ALA A 166 10.72 -11.37 -9.08
C ALA A 166 10.36 -11.52 -10.56
N GLY A 167 10.36 -12.75 -11.10
CA GLY A 167 10.09 -13.03 -12.51
C GLY A 167 8.61 -13.17 -12.90
N ARG A 168 7.69 -13.24 -11.93
CA ARG A 168 6.26 -13.53 -12.17
C ARG A 168 5.33 -12.60 -11.38
N LEU A 169 5.50 -11.30 -11.56
CA LEU A 169 4.66 -10.28 -10.95
C LEU A 169 3.32 -10.22 -11.68
N LEU A 170 2.21 -10.37 -10.94
CA LEU A 170 0.86 -10.29 -11.49
C LEU A 170 0.31 -8.88 -11.40
N ARG A 171 0.41 -8.30 -10.20
CA ARG A 171 -0.10 -6.97 -9.86
C ARG A 171 0.73 -6.33 -8.75
N VAL A 172 0.63 -5.02 -8.65
CA VAL A 172 1.20 -4.22 -7.56
C VAL A 172 0.09 -3.40 -6.90
N HIS A 173 0.13 -3.35 -5.57
CA HIS A 173 -0.72 -2.53 -4.72
C HIS A 173 0.13 -1.42 -4.14
N THR A 174 -0.15 -0.19 -4.54
CA THR A 174 0.59 1.00 -4.11
C THR A 174 -0.35 1.98 -3.43
N ARG A 175 0.21 3.07 -2.91
CA ARG A 175 -0.59 4.21 -2.42
C ARG A 175 -1.57 4.78 -3.45
N GLU A 176 -1.24 4.69 -4.75
CA GLU A 176 -2.13 5.16 -5.82
C GLU A 176 -3.33 4.23 -6.07
N GLY A 177 -3.20 2.95 -5.73
CA GLY A 177 -4.21 1.93 -6.05
C GLY A 177 -3.57 0.66 -6.57
N ASP A 178 -4.33 -0.09 -7.37
CA ASP A 178 -3.97 -1.42 -7.84
C ASP A 178 -3.69 -1.41 -9.34
N PHE A 179 -2.59 -2.05 -9.74
CA PHE A 179 -2.17 -2.08 -11.14
C PHE A 179 -1.69 -3.48 -11.53
N GLU A 180 -2.18 -3.98 -12.66
CA GLU A 180 -1.52 -5.10 -13.34
C GLU A 180 -0.14 -4.68 -13.84
N ILE A 181 0.78 -5.65 -13.85
CA ILE A 181 2.16 -5.46 -14.29
C ILE A 181 2.41 -6.24 -15.59
N ASP A 182 3.12 -5.64 -16.54
CA ASP A 182 3.59 -6.32 -17.75
C ASP A 182 4.89 -7.10 -17.50
N ASN A 183 5.33 -7.87 -18.50
CA ASN A 183 6.56 -8.68 -18.40
C ASN A 183 7.85 -7.86 -18.24
N TYR A 184 7.78 -6.53 -18.35
CA TYR A 184 8.89 -5.60 -18.18
C TYR A 184 8.82 -4.83 -16.85
N GLY A 185 7.83 -5.12 -15.99
CA GLY A 185 7.65 -4.44 -14.71
C GLY A 185 6.89 -3.11 -14.80
N ASN A 186 6.33 -2.75 -15.96
CA ASN A 186 5.52 -1.53 -16.10
C ASN A 186 4.06 -1.78 -15.72
N ARG A 187 3.39 -0.75 -15.22
CA ARG A 187 1.94 -0.76 -15.00
C ARG A 187 1.22 -0.81 -16.34
N LYS A 188 0.31 -1.77 -16.52
CA LYS A 188 -0.52 -1.84 -17.73
C LYS A 188 -1.55 -0.71 -17.76
N LEU A 189 -1.87 -0.26 -18.97
CA LEU A 189 -3.06 0.57 -19.21
C LEU A 189 -4.31 -0.30 -19.03
N GLN A 190 -5.38 0.29 -18.52
CA GLN A 190 -6.66 -0.41 -18.37
C GLN A 190 -7.51 -0.24 -19.65
N ALA A 191 -8.47 -1.15 -19.91
CA ALA A 191 -9.26 -1.15 -21.15
C ALA A 191 -10.05 0.16 -21.44
N ALA A 192 -10.23 1.02 -20.43
CA ALA A 192 -10.92 2.29 -20.50
C ALA A 192 -10.06 3.46 -19.97
N ASP A 193 -8.84 3.57 -20.49
CA ASP A 193 -7.87 4.57 -20.07
C ASP A 193 -8.03 5.95 -20.74
N VAL A 194 -7.29 6.93 -20.22
CA VAL A 194 -7.15 8.30 -20.79
C VAL A 194 -6.08 8.35 -21.90
N VAL A 195 -5.42 7.22 -22.15
CA VAL A 195 -4.45 7.00 -23.22
C VAL A 195 -4.92 5.81 -24.05
N THR A 196 -4.91 5.97 -25.37
CA THR A 196 -5.19 4.84 -26.27
C THR A 196 -4.01 3.87 -26.28
N GLU A 197 -4.28 2.57 -26.14
CA GLU A 197 -3.27 1.52 -26.23
C GLU A 197 -2.52 1.57 -27.58
N GLY A 198 -1.24 1.18 -27.58
CA GLY A 198 -0.41 1.18 -28.78
C GLY A 198 0.11 2.56 -29.23
N THR A 199 -0.22 3.64 -28.51
CA THR A 199 0.33 4.99 -28.76
C THR A 199 1.75 5.18 -28.24
N GLY A 200 2.30 4.16 -27.55
CA GLY A 200 3.63 4.21 -26.95
C GLY A 200 3.71 5.10 -25.72
N ILE A 201 2.59 5.43 -25.08
CA ILE A 201 2.53 6.22 -23.84
C ILE A 201 2.12 5.27 -22.69
N LEU A 202 2.82 5.34 -21.57
CA LEU A 202 2.57 4.57 -20.36
C LEU A 202 2.59 5.49 -19.13
N PHE A 203 1.86 5.07 -18.09
CA PHE A 203 1.81 5.76 -16.80
C PHE A 203 2.60 4.98 -15.74
N GLY A 204 3.48 5.69 -15.04
CA GLY A 204 4.25 5.15 -13.93
C GLY A 204 3.66 5.50 -12.56
N LYS A 205 4.53 5.70 -11.57
CA LYS A 205 4.12 6.12 -10.21
C LYS A 205 3.41 7.49 -10.24
N GLY A 206 2.52 7.72 -9.29
CA GLY A 206 1.79 8.98 -9.12
C GLY A 206 0.46 9.10 -9.89
N TRP A 207 0.08 8.11 -10.71
CA TRP A 207 -1.24 8.07 -11.35
C TRP A 207 -2.20 7.16 -10.61
N TYR A 208 -3.39 7.67 -10.29
CA TYR A 208 -4.49 6.84 -9.81
C TYR A 208 -5.09 6.00 -10.96
N PRO A 209 -5.81 4.91 -10.66
CA PRO A 209 -6.63 4.21 -11.65
C PRO A 209 -7.61 5.14 -12.38
N PRO A 210 -8.03 4.80 -13.61
CA PRO A 210 -9.03 5.58 -14.33
C PRO A 210 -10.37 5.55 -13.58
N GLU A 211 -11.00 6.71 -13.49
CA GLU A 211 -12.32 6.94 -12.92
C GLU A 211 -13.27 7.44 -14.01
N SER A 212 -14.58 7.38 -13.74
CA SER A 212 -15.60 7.91 -14.64
C SER A 212 -16.69 8.64 -13.88
N TYR A 213 -17.06 9.83 -14.35
CA TYR A 213 -18.16 10.62 -13.79
C TYR A 213 -18.80 11.47 -14.89
N GLY A 214 -20.13 11.56 -14.90
CA GLY A 214 -20.86 12.36 -15.89
C GLY A 214 -20.63 11.93 -17.35
N GLY A 215 -20.28 10.66 -17.59
CA GLY A 215 -19.95 10.13 -18.92
C GLY A 215 -18.52 10.43 -19.40
N GLU A 216 -17.73 11.16 -18.62
CA GLU A 216 -16.31 11.42 -18.92
C GLU A 216 -15.41 10.48 -18.13
N LYS A 217 -14.29 10.10 -18.74
CA LYS A 217 -13.23 9.29 -18.12
C LYS A 217 -12.04 10.18 -17.81
N PHE A 218 -11.41 9.94 -16.67
CA PHE A 218 -10.22 10.69 -16.28
C PHE A 218 -9.34 9.89 -15.33
N ARG A 219 -8.07 10.27 -15.20
CA ARG A 219 -7.20 9.84 -14.11
C ARG A 219 -6.90 11.02 -13.21
N TRP A 220 -6.96 10.79 -11.90
CA TRP A 220 -6.32 11.70 -10.95
C TRP A 220 -4.82 11.49 -10.93
N MET A 221 -4.12 12.51 -10.49
CA MET A 221 -2.67 12.53 -10.36
C MET A 221 -2.25 13.00 -8.96
N GLN A 222 -1.29 12.30 -8.35
CA GLN A 222 -0.55 12.79 -7.19
C GLN A 222 0.32 13.99 -7.58
N PRO A 223 0.85 14.79 -6.64
CA PRO A 223 1.66 15.97 -6.96
C PRO A 223 2.88 15.72 -7.87
N PHE A 224 3.34 14.48 -7.95
CA PHE A 224 4.38 14.04 -8.88
C PHE A 224 3.89 12.78 -9.59
N ALA A 225 3.78 12.80 -10.92
CA ALA A 225 3.38 11.63 -11.68
C ALA A 225 4.19 11.41 -12.95
N GLU A 226 4.49 10.14 -13.20
CA GLU A 226 5.44 9.72 -14.21
C GLU A 226 4.75 9.39 -15.54
N VAL A 227 5.27 9.95 -16.62
CA VAL A 227 4.87 9.63 -17.99
C VAL A 227 6.06 9.05 -18.70
N ILE A 228 5.91 7.84 -19.22
CA ILE A 228 6.90 7.17 -20.04
C ILE A 228 6.34 7.18 -21.46
N PHE A 229 7.14 7.60 -22.44
CA PHE A 229 6.71 7.55 -23.81
C PHE A 229 7.79 7.06 -24.76
N ARG A 230 7.35 6.43 -25.84
CA ARG A 230 8.08 6.14 -27.08
C ARG A 230 7.21 6.57 -28.24
N ARG A 231 7.59 7.67 -28.88
CA ARG A 231 6.84 8.28 -29.97
C ARG A 231 6.78 7.34 -31.17
N PRO A 232 5.58 7.01 -31.67
CA PRO A 232 5.45 6.25 -32.91
C PRO A 232 5.98 7.03 -34.11
N GLY A 233 6.55 6.31 -35.09
CA GLY A 233 7.01 6.90 -36.34
C GLY A 233 5.90 7.71 -37.04
N GLY A 234 6.26 8.89 -37.56
CA GLY A 234 5.33 9.75 -38.29
C GLY A 234 4.42 10.64 -37.43
N LYS A 235 4.47 10.54 -36.09
CA LYS A 235 3.83 11.47 -35.16
C LYS A 235 4.71 12.70 -34.89
N LEU A 236 4.09 13.85 -34.68
CA LEU A 236 4.80 15.07 -34.28
C LEU A 236 5.34 14.91 -32.85
N PRO A 237 6.47 15.56 -32.50
CA PRO A 237 7.01 15.57 -31.14
C PRO A 237 6.20 16.51 -30.25
N ARG A 238 4.91 16.21 -30.07
CA ARG A 238 3.99 17.04 -29.31
C ARG A 238 2.91 16.19 -28.67
N LEU A 239 2.75 16.32 -27.36
CA LEU A 239 1.71 15.64 -26.58
C LEU A 239 0.62 16.64 -26.20
N PHE A 240 -0.62 16.38 -26.62
CA PHE A 240 -1.79 17.08 -26.11
C PHE A 240 -2.27 16.44 -24.81
N ILE A 241 -2.59 17.29 -23.84
CA ILE A 241 -3.09 16.89 -22.53
C ILE A 241 -4.37 17.68 -22.27
N ASP A 242 -5.51 16.99 -22.16
CA ASP A 242 -6.77 17.58 -21.66
C ASP A 242 -6.85 17.32 -20.16
N LEU A 243 -6.88 18.39 -19.37
CA LEU A 243 -6.74 18.34 -17.92
C LEU A 243 -7.58 19.39 -17.22
N GLU A 244 -7.88 19.19 -15.95
CA GLU A 244 -8.66 20.13 -15.16
C GLU A 244 -8.18 20.20 -13.71
N ALA A 245 -8.10 21.43 -13.20
CA ALA A 245 -7.84 21.68 -11.78
C ALA A 245 -9.00 21.13 -10.93
N GLY A 246 -8.67 20.23 -10.02
CA GLY A 246 -9.59 19.53 -9.15
C GLY A 246 -9.94 20.29 -7.86
N PRO A 247 -10.81 19.71 -7.01
CA PRO A 247 -11.31 20.35 -5.80
C PRO A 247 -10.21 20.63 -4.77
N SER A 248 -9.15 19.81 -4.74
CA SER A 248 -8.02 20.05 -3.83
C SER A 248 -7.12 21.17 -4.32
N ALA A 249 -7.29 21.71 -5.54
CA ALA A 249 -6.41 22.73 -6.09
C ALA A 249 -6.49 24.08 -5.35
N GLY A 250 -7.64 24.42 -4.78
CA GLY A 250 -7.86 25.70 -4.06
C GLY A 250 -7.67 26.97 -4.91
N GLY A 251 -7.41 26.85 -6.22
CA GLY A 251 -7.09 27.94 -7.12
C GLY A 251 -6.30 27.46 -8.35
N PRO A 252 -5.70 28.39 -9.12
CA PRO A 252 -4.85 28.04 -10.26
C PRO A 252 -3.64 27.21 -9.85
N LEU A 253 -3.32 26.19 -10.64
CA LEU A 253 -2.20 25.28 -10.40
C LEU A 253 -1.03 25.57 -11.31
N ARG A 254 0.18 25.50 -10.77
CA ARG A 254 1.39 25.42 -11.59
C ARG A 254 1.68 23.97 -11.94
N LEU A 255 1.74 23.68 -13.24
CA LEU A 255 2.14 22.38 -13.79
C LEU A 255 3.52 22.50 -14.43
N ASP A 256 4.49 21.74 -13.94
CA ASP A 256 5.81 21.59 -14.54
C ASP A 256 5.94 20.21 -15.20
N ALA A 257 6.48 20.15 -16.41
CA ALA A 257 7.09 18.94 -16.96
C ALA A 257 8.56 18.94 -16.55
N ALA A 258 9.09 17.81 -16.09
CA ALA A 258 10.46 17.69 -15.61
C ALA A 258 11.15 16.42 -16.11
N SER A 259 12.46 16.48 -16.29
CA SER A 259 13.28 15.30 -16.58
C SER A 259 13.56 14.48 -15.33
N GLN A 260 14.15 13.30 -15.52
CA GLN A 260 14.47 12.35 -14.46
C GLN A 260 15.50 12.86 -13.44
N ASP A 261 16.35 13.79 -13.84
CA ASP A 261 17.27 14.52 -12.95
C ASP A 261 16.61 15.68 -12.18
N GLY A 262 15.30 15.90 -12.38
CA GLY A 262 14.52 16.91 -11.68
C GLY A 262 14.49 18.29 -12.33
N ARG A 263 15.21 18.50 -13.45
CA ARG A 263 15.20 19.78 -14.18
C ARG A 263 13.82 20.04 -14.80
N THR A 264 13.29 21.25 -14.60
CA THR A 264 12.05 21.67 -15.27
C THR A 264 12.31 21.86 -16.77
N LEU A 265 11.52 21.16 -17.57
CA LEU A 265 11.53 21.19 -19.03
C LEU A 265 10.54 22.22 -19.58
N ALA A 266 9.36 22.32 -18.98
CA ALA A 266 8.33 23.29 -19.35
C ALA A 266 7.42 23.59 -18.15
N THR A 267 6.79 24.76 -18.15
CA THR A 267 5.84 25.20 -17.11
C THR A 267 4.58 25.79 -17.75
N ALA A 268 3.43 25.48 -17.15
CA ALA A 268 2.13 26.08 -17.47
C ALA A 268 1.34 26.38 -16.20
N THR A 269 0.40 27.31 -16.30
CA THR A 269 -0.62 27.56 -15.27
C THR A 269 -1.94 26.98 -15.74
N ILE A 270 -2.58 26.19 -14.88
CA ILE A 270 -3.82 25.51 -15.13
C ILE A 270 -4.91 26.16 -14.27
N GLU A 271 -5.96 26.65 -14.92
CA GLU A 271 -7.16 27.16 -14.27
C GLU A 271 -8.38 26.56 -14.96
N GLY A 272 -9.27 25.95 -14.19
CA GLY A 272 -10.37 25.16 -14.73
C GLY A 272 -9.87 24.03 -15.64
N ARG A 273 -10.62 23.73 -16.70
CA ARG A 273 -10.25 22.72 -17.70
C ARG A 273 -9.49 23.34 -18.86
N CYS A 274 -8.31 22.84 -19.14
CA CYS A 274 -7.45 23.30 -20.20
C CYS A 274 -7.01 22.14 -21.10
N ARG A 275 -6.84 22.44 -22.38
CA ARG A 275 -6.06 21.60 -23.29
C ARG A 275 -4.72 22.26 -23.49
N ILE A 276 -3.64 21.57 -23.12
CA ILE A 276 -2.27 22.03 -23.30
C ILE A 276 -1.51 21.13 -24.26
N ALA A 277 -0.48 21.68 -24.91
CA ALA A 277 0.45 20.94 -25.74
C ALA A 277 1.84 21.01 -25.15
N LEU A 278 2.45 19.86 -24.85
CA LEU A 278 3.87 19.76 -24.54
C LEU A 278 4.62 19.53 -25.85
N ALA A 279 5.32 20.55 -26.33
CA ALA A 279 6.31 20.42 -27.38
C ALA A 279 7.55 19.68 -26.84
N ILE A 280 8.07 18.77 -27.64
CA ILE A 280 9.23 17.91 -27.33
C ILE A 280 10.28 18.18 -28.43
N PRO A 281 11.58 18.24 -28.10
CA PRO A 281 12.64 18.29 -29.10
C PRO A 281 12.55 17.10 -30.08
N ALA A 282 12.73 17.37 -31.37
CA ALA A 282 12.47 16.41 -32.44
C ALA A 282 13.34 15.16 -32.39
N GLU A 283 14.54 15.26 -31.82
CA GLU A 283 15.50 14.17 -31.60
C GLU A 283 15.09 13.22 -30.48
N ILE A 284 14.16 13.61 -29.60
CA ILE A 284 13.70 12.79 -28.49
C ILE A 284 12.56 11.89 -28.97
N GLU A 285 12.90 10.64 -29.23
CA GLU A 285 11.93 9.61 -29.61
C GLU A 285 11.31 8.90 -28.40
N SER A 286 12.02 8.84 -27.28
CA SER A 286 11.52 8.26 -26.04
C SER A 286 12.08 8.98 -24.83
N ALA A 287 11.26 9.16 -23.79
CA ALA A 287 11.71 9.69 -22.52
C ALA A 287 10.82 9.21 -21.37
N ARG A 288 11.37 9.35 -20.16
CA ARG A 288 10.64 9.32 -18.90
C ARG A 288 10.63 10.74 -18.35
N ILE A 289 9.45 11.31 -18.20
CA ILE A 289 9.25 12.66 -17.68
C ILE A 289 8.30 12.62 -16.49
N TYR A 290 8.31 13.69 -15.71
CA TYR A 290 7.45 13.85 -14.54
C TYR A 290 6.59 15.10 -14.71
N LEU A 291 5.28 14.92 -14.56
CA LEU A 291 4.35 16.02 -14.36
C LEU A 291 4.32 16.35 -12.87
N ARG A 292 4.58 17.61 -12.52
CA ARG A 292 4.64 18.09 -11.15
C ARG A 292 3.63 19.21 -10.95
N VAL A 293 2.78 19.06 -9.95
CA VAL A 293 1.84 20.10 -9.51
C VAL A 293 2.32 20.65 -8.18
N ALA A 294 2.43 21.97 -8.10
CA ALA A 294 2.74 22.68 -6.87
C ALA A 294 1.48 23.38 -6.32
N GLY A 295 1.27 23.27 -5.01
CA GLY A 295 0.11 23.85 -4.33
C GLY A 295 -1.15 23.00 -4.48
N GLY A 296 -2.26 23.49 -3.94
CA GLY A 296 -3.50 22.75 -3.90
C GLY A 296 -3.69 22.04 -2.58
N ASN A 297 -3.59 20.71 -2.52
CA ASN A 297 -3.73 19.85 -1.34
C ASN A 297 -4.82 20.26 -0.32
N VAL A 298 -5.89 20.92 -0.76
CA VAL A 298 -7.01 21.29 0.10
C VAL A 298 -7.72 19.99 0.48
N PRO A 299 -7.85 19.66 1.79
CA PRO A 299 -8.51 18.44 2.23
C PRO A 299 -9.98 18.41 1.83
N LEU A 300 -10.46 17.24 1.44
CA LEU A 300 -11.84 17.02 1.01
C LEU A 300 -12.68 16.45 2.15
N GLY A 301 -14.01 16.61 2.06
CA GLY A 301 -14.93 16.13 3.10
C GLY A 301 -15.19 14.62 3.09
N THR A 302 -15.03 13.97 1.95
CA THR A 302 -15.46 12.58 1.70
C THR A 302 -14.37 11.70 1.08
N ASP A 303 -13.22 12.28 0.75
CA ASP A 303 -12.09 11.59 0.13
C ASP A 303 -10.80 11.97 0.87
N LEU A 304 -9.97 10.98 1.18
CA LEU A 304 -8.71 11.19 1.88
C LEU A 304 -7.59 11.66 0.93
N ARG A 305 -7.76 11.50 -0.39
CA ARG A 305 -6.79 11.93 -1.40
C ARG A 305 -6.76 13.44 -1.54
N PHE A 306 -5.69 13.92 -2.16
CA PHE A 306 -5.60 15.29 -2.66
C PHE A 306 -5.81 15.30 -4.17
N LEU A 307 -7.04 15.62 -4.59
CA LEU A 307 -7.47 15.60 -5.98
C LEU A 307 -7.16 16.94 -6.66
N ASN A 308 -5.87 17.21 -6.87
CA ASN A 308 -5.42 18.50 -7.42
C ASN A 308 -5.64 18.60 -8.91
N LEU A 309 -5.35 17.54 -9.67
CA LEU A 309 -5.42 17.58 -11.12
C LEU A 309 -5.96 16.25 -11.64
N ARG A 310 -6.97 16.33 -12.51
CA ARG A 310 -7.42 15.20 -13.32
C ARG A 310 -7.07 15.41 -14.78
N VAL A 311 -6.76 14.32 -15.46
CA VAL A 311 -6.43 14.27 -16.89
C VAL A 311 -7.48 13.43 -17.60
N PHE A 312 -8.08 13.97 -18.66
CA PHE A 312 -9.10 13.33 -19.49
C PHE A 312 -8.51 12.64 -20.71
N SER A 313 -7.43 13.19 -21.26
CA SER A 313 -6.70 12.56 -22.36
C SER A 313 -5.23 12.95 -22.38
N LEU A 314 -4.39 12.03 -22.87
CA LEU A 314 -3.00 12.27 -23.22
C LEU A 314 -2.70 11.60 -24.58
N GLU A 315 -2.45 12.40 -25.60
CA GLU A 315 -2.36 11.93 -26.99
C GLU A 315 -1.29 12.65 -27.81
N TRP A 316 -0.75 11.99 -28.83
CA TRP A 316 0.12 12.64 -29.80
C TRP A 316 -0.64 13.61 -30.70
N ALA A 317 -0.12 14.82 -30.88
CA ALA A 317 -0.74 15.81 -31.74
C ALA A 317 -0.90 15.31 -33.20
N PRO A 318 -2.03 15.62 -33.87
CA PRO A 318 -2.23 15.29 -35.28
C PRO A 318 -1.29 16.13 -36.16
N ARG A 319 -0.89 15.58 -37.32
CA ARG A 319 0.10 16.20 -38.24
C ARG A 319 -0.24 17.64 -38.66
N MET A 320 -1.51 18.03 -38.62
CA MET A 320 -2.00 19.35 -39.02
C MET A 320 -1.60 20.52 -38.10
N TRP A 321 -0.87 20.26 -37.00
CA TRP A 321 -0.50 21.26 -35.97
C TRP A 321 1.01 21.58 -35.86
N GLY A 322 1.87 21.18 -36.81
CA GLY A 322 3.33 21.19 -36.56
C GLY A 322 4.22 22.01 -37.50
N ARG A 323 4.86 23.06 -36.94
CA ARG A 323 6.30 23.32 -37.13
C ARG A 323 7.08 22.51 -36.07
N GLU A 324 8.30 22.10 -36.37
CA GLU A 324 9.19 21.44 -35.39
C GLU A 324 9.54 22.37 -34.23
N ALA A 325 9.60 21.84 -33.01
CA ALA A 325 10.03 22.58 -31.83
C ALA A 325 11.47 22.22 -31.47
N ALA A 326 12.32 23.23 -31.28
CA ALA A 326 13.72 23.04 -30.90
C ALA A 326 13.89 22.79 -29.38
N THR A 327 12.87 23.10 -28.57
CA THR A 327 12.93 23.03 -27.10
C THR A 327 11.63 22.52 -26.51
N TRP A 328 11.71 22.03 -25.28
CA TRP A 328 10.53 21.71 -24.48
C TRP A 328 9.73 22.98 -24.17
N GLN A 329 8.42 22.94 -24.37
CA GLN A 329 7.55 24.08 -24.07
C GLN A 329 6.11 23.62 -23.90
N PHE A 330 5.38 24.24 -22.96
CA PHE A 330 3.93 24.12 -22.91
C PHE A 330 3.27 25.26 -23.70
N GLU A 331 2.24 24.92 -24.46
CA GLU A 331 1.34 25.87 -25.10
C GLU A 331 -0.10 25.59 -24.64
N VAL A 332 -0.82 26.60 -24.17
CA VAL A 332 -2.24 26.46 -23.83
C VAL A 332 -3.05 26.59 -25.12
N CYS A 333 -3.68 25.51 -25.56
CA CYS A 333 -4.44 25.43 -26.82
C CYS A 333 -5.92 25.77 -26.63
N GLY A 334 -6.44 25.70 -25.39
CA GLY A 334 -7.80 26.07 -25.07
C GLY A 334 -8.06 25.98 -23.56
N ALA A 335 -8.98 26.80 -23.06
CA ALA A 335 -9.37 26.83 -21.66
C ALA A 335 -10.88 26.98 -21.53
N LYS A 336 -11.45 26.35 -20.50
CA LYS A 336 -12.83 26.49 -20.03
C LYS A 336 -12.79 27.02 -18.59
N ARG A 337 -13.89 27.65 -18.18
CA ARG A 337 -14.03 28.14 -16.80
C ARG A 337 -13.94 27.01 -15.78
N SER A 338 -13.48 27.34 -14.59
CA SER A 338 -13.42 26.43 -13.44
C SER A 338 -14.79 25.89 -13.08
N VAL A 339 -14.82 24.62 -12.69
CA VAL A 339 -15.97 23.97 -12.06
C VAL A 339 -16.11 24.53 -10.64
N ASP A 340 -17.34 24.83 -10.24
CA ASP A 340 -17.64 25.07 -8.83
C ASP A 340 -17.67 23.72 -8.10
N TRP A 341 -16.59 23.42 -7.40
CA TRP A 341 -16.45 22.18 -6.63
C TRP A 341 -17.31 22.17 -5.37
N ALA A 342 -17.83 23.31 -4.90
CA ALA A 342 -18.60 23.37 -3.65
C ALA A 342 -19.93 22.60 -3.73
N THR A 343 -20.44 22.36 -4.94
CA THR A 343 -21.68 21.60 -5.18
C THR A 343 -21.45 20.14 -5.51
N THR A 344 -20.20 19.65 -5.53
CA THR A 344 -19.90 18.25 -5.89
C THR A 344 -19.69 17.39 -4.64
N PRO A 345 -19.81 16.05 -4.75
CA PRO A 345 -19.49 15.15 -3.64
C PRO A 345 -18.04 15.26 -3.15
N GLN A 346 -17.12 15.75 -3.98
CA GLN A 346 -15.70 15.94 -3.68
C GLN A 346 -15.39 17.35 -3.17
N ALA A 347 -16.38 18.09 -2.68
CA ALA A 347 -16.17 19.43 -2.14
C ALA A 347 -15.09 19.43 -1.02
N PRO A 348 -14.27 20.49 -0.96
CA PRO A 348 -13.42 20.76 0.19
C PRO A 348 -14.19 20.70 1.51
N THR A 349 -13.56 20.19 2.56
CA THR A 349 -14.16 20.22 3.90
C THR A 349 -14.24 21.66 4.42
N PRO A 350 -15.33 22.06 5.14
CA PRO A 350 -15.42 23.39 5.72
C PRO A 350 -14.31 23.69 6.75
N PHE A 351 -13.63 22.65 7.24
CA PHE A 351 -12.50 22.75 8.18
C PHE A 351 -11.13 22.69 7.49
N ALA A 352 -11.06 22.81 6.15
CA ALA A 352 -9.82 22.61 5.40
C ALA A 352 -8.67 23.50 5.90
N HIS A 353 -8.98 24.75 6.24
CA HIS A 353 -8.01 25.71 6.78
C HIS A 353 -7.43 25.31 8.14
N ASP A 354 -8.14 24.49 8.92
CA ASP A 354 -7.70 24.04 10.25
C ASP A 354 -6.86 22.75 10.19
N MET A 355 -6.86 22.04 9.05
CA MET A 355 -6.22 20.73 8.88
C MET A 355 -4.75 20.83 8.43
N THR A 356 -3.90 21.44 9.25
CA THR A 356 -2.51 21.77 8.88
C THR A 356 -1.60 20.57 8.63
N ASN A 357 -1.94 19.39 9.16
CA ASN A 357 -1.16 18.15 9.04
C ASN A 357 -1.95 17.05 8.31
N ALA A 358 -2.80 17.42 7.34
CA ALA A 358 -3.47 16.44 6.50
C ALA A 358 -2.45 15.71 5.61
N ALA A 359 -2.57 14.38 5.54
CA ALA A 359 -1.76 13.53 4.67
C ALA A 359 -2.64 12.46 4.00
N TYR A 360 -2.25 12.01 2.80
CA TYR A 360 -2.79 10.81 2.16
C TYR A 360 -1.74 9.70 2.29
N LEU A 361 -1.98 8.77 3.22
CA LEU A 361 -1.03 7.72 3.59
C LEU A 361 -1.15 6.48 2.69
N HIS A 362 -0.10 5.68 2.60
CA HIS A 362 -0.11 4.38 1.95
C HIS A 362 -0.85 3.33 2.80
N THR A 363 -2.18 3.31 2.70
CA THR A 363 -3.03 2.35 3.40
C THR A 363 -3.49 1.16 2.53
N ASN A 364 -3.17 1.14 1.24
CA ASN A 364 -3.51 0.01 0.38
C ASN A 364 -2.72 -1.24 0.79
N GLY A 365 -3.41 -2.37 1.04
CA GLY A 365 -2.80 -3.62 1.53
C GLY A 365 -2.03 -3.46 2.86
N CYS A 366 -2.38 -2.49 3.70
CA CYS A 366 -1.43 -2.05 4.70
C CYS A 366 -1.14 -3.03 5.86
N GLY A 367 -2.05 -3.98 6.10
CA GLY A 367 -1.85 -5.09 7.04
C GLY A 367 -0.70 -6.05 6.68
N ASP A 368 -0.21 -6.02 5.43
CA ASP A 368 0.85 -6.92 4.94
C ASP A 368 2.25 -6.47 5.39
N PHE A 369 2.45 -5.18 5.68
CA PHE A 369 3.75 -4.67 6.15
C PHE A 369 3.59 -3.38 6.94
N THR A 370 3.53 -3.46 8.27
CA THR A 370 3.58 -2.28 9.13
C THR A 370 4.79 -2.37 10.05
N LEU A 371 5.81 -1.55 9.83
CA LEU A 371 7.05 -1.55 10.62
C LEU A 371 7.25 -0.20 11.28
N MET A 372 7.41 -0.19 12.60
CA MET A 372 7.76 1.01 13.37
C MET A 372 8.53 0.61 14.62
N SER A 373 9.03 1.58 15.38
CA SER A 373 9.70 1.30 16.65
C SER A 373 8.76 0.61 17.63
N ARG A 374 9.30 -0.22 18.52
CA ARG A 374 8.52 -0.83 19.61
C ARG A 374 7.88 0.24 20.50
N GLU A 375 8.56 1.34 20.74
CA GLU A 375 8.03 2.48 21.50
C GLU A 375 6.78 3.07 20.83
N SER A 376 6.82 3.27 19.50
CA SER A 376 5.68 3.74 18.72
C SER A 376 4.48 2.79 18.83
N TRP A 377 4.70 1.48 18.72
CA TRP A 377 3.63 0.49 18.92
C TRP A 377 2.99 0.58 20.30
N PHE A 378 3.79 0.78 21.35
CA PHE A 378 3.30 0.92 22.72
C PHE A 378 2.56 2.25 22.95
N ALA A 379 3.06 3.35 22.38
CA ALA A 379 2.40 4.65 22.44
C ALA A 379 1.02 4.62 21.76
N LEU A 380 0.90 3.91 20.64
CA LEU A 380 -0.36 3.72 19.91
C LEU A 380 -1.26 2.64 20.50
N ARG A 381 -0.72 1.79 21.38
CA ARG A 381 -1.39 0.62 21.99
C ARG A 381 -1.87 -0.41 20.96
N GLY A 382 -1.12 -0.60 19.87
CA GLY A 382 -1.45 -1.59 18.82
C GLY A 382 -2.61 -1.19 17.89
N TYR A 383 -3.05 -2.14 17.06
CA TYR A 383 -4.23 -2.00 16.21
C TYR A 383 -5.51 -1.88 17.06
N ALA A 384 -6.54 -1.19 16.58
CA ALA A 384 -7.82 -1.11 17.30
C ALA A 384 -8.40 -2.52 17.59
N GLU A 385 -8.63 -2.85 18.86
CA GLU A 385 -9.12 -4.16 19.31
C GLU A 385 -10.64 -4.24 19.23
N ILE A 386 -11.17 -4.10 18.02
CA ILE A 386 -12.59 -4.15 17.74
C ILE A 386 -12.92 -5.51 17.09
N PRO A 387 -13.80 -6.34 17.68
CA PRO A 387 -14.09 -7.69 17.23
C PRO A 387 -15.07 -7.70 16.04
N ILE A 388 -14.64 -7.07 14.95
CA ILE A 388 -15.37 -6.92 13.70
C ILE A 388 -14.62 -7.62 12.57
N TRP A 389 -15.23 -7.67 11.39
CA TRP A 389 -14.51 -8.11 10.20
C TRP A 389 -13.28 -7.20 9.98
N PRO A 390 -12.06 -7.74 9.80
CA PRO A 390 -10.79 -7.01 10.03
C PRO A 390 -10.41 -6.01 8.92
N MET A 391 -11.37 -5.54 8.14
CA MET A 391 -11.17 -4.54 7.10
C MET A 391 -10.85 -3.16 7.71
N HIS A 392 -9.88 -2.46 7.12
CA HIS A 392 -9.48 -1.07 7.40
C HIS A 392 -8.95 -0.76 8.82
N ILE A 393 -8.91 -1.72 9.74
CA ILE A 393 -8.34 -1.50 11.09
C ILE A 393 -6.88 -1.08 11.01
N ASP A 394 -6.13 -1.64 10.06
CA ASP A 394 -4.74 -1.28 9.76
C ASP A 394 -4.58 0.15 9.24
N SER A 395 -5.54 0.61 8.44
CA SER A 395 -5.59 1.97 7.90
C SER A 395 -5.78 2.98 9.03
N LEU A 396 -6.65 2.68 10.00
CA LEU A 396 -6.84 3.52 11.19
C LEU A 396 -5.55 3.67 11.99
N LEU A 397 -4.80 2.58 12.20
CA LEU A 397 -3.51 2.65 12.87
C LEU A 397 -2.52 3.57 12.14
N CYS A 398 -2.46 3.48 10.81
CA CYS A 398 -1.54 4.31 10.01
C CYS A 398 -1.81 5.81 10.23
N TYR A 399 -3.08 6.22 10.25
CA TYR A 399 -3.46 7.60 10.52
C TYR A 399 -3.27 8.00 11.98
N SER A 400 -3.53 7.10 12.95
CA SER A 400 -3.19 7.34 14.36
C SER A 400 -1.68 7.54 14.53
N ALA A 401 -0.83 6.76 13.84
CA ALA A 401 0.62 6.94 13.88
C ALA A 401 1.05 8.32 13.36
N HIS A 402 0.54 8.72 12.18
CA HIS A 402 0.81 10.03 11.60
C HIS A 402 0.45 11.18 12.54
N HIS A 403 -0.75 11.15 13.12
CA HIS A 403 -1.19 12.20 14.04
C HIS A 403 -0.55 12.10 15.43
N ALA A 404 0.09 10.99 15.77
CA ALA A 404 0.98 10.87 16.93
C ALA A 404 2.41 11.42 16.65
N GLY A 405 2.67 11.94 15.45
CA GLY A 405 3.97 12.49 15.05
C GLY A 405 4.94 11.47 14.45
N ILE A 406 4.49 10.25 14.16
CA ILE A 406 5.30 9.21 13.51
C ILE A 406 5.12 9.35 12.00
N ARG A 407 6.21 9.69 11.30
CA ARG A 407 6.15 10.02 9.86
C ARG A 407 6.08 8.75 9.02
N GLU A 408 5.29 8.77 7.95
CA GLU A 408 5.33 7.70 6.96
C GLU A 408 6.65 7.74 6.17
N ALA A 409 7.29 6.57 6.02
CA ALA A 409 8.39 6.35 5.10
C ALA A 409 8.04 5.18 4.17
N ILE A 410 7.84 5.46 2.88
CA ILE A 410 7.59 4.42 1.88
C ILE A 410 8.94 3.88 1.39
N LEU A 411 9.19 2.60 1.63
CA LEU A 411 10.30 1.87 1.05
C LEU A 411 10.00 1.62 -0.43
N ASN A 412 10.84 2.18 -1.30
CA ASN A 412 10.66 2.12 -2.75
C ASN A 412 11.46 0.98 -3.37
N ASP A 413 11.11 0.61 -4.60
CA ASP A 413 11.91 -0.29 -5.44
C ASP A 413 13.42 0.02 -5.34
N PRO A 414 14.28 -1.01 -5.23
CA PRO A 414 13.98 -2.44 -5.36
C PRO A 414 13.49 -3.13 -4.06
N LEU A 415 13.21 -2.40 -2.99
CA LEU A 415 12.70 -3.00 -1.74
C LEU A 415 11.24 -3.40 -1.95
N ARG A 416 10.96 -4.71 -1.91
CA ARG A 416 9.64 -5.29 -2.17
C ARG A 416 9.21 -6.32 -1.13
N ILE A 417 7.91 -6.44 -0.97
CA ILE A 417 7.25 -7.63 -0.45
C ILE A 417 6.48 -8.33 -1.58
N TYR A 418 6.54 -9.65 -1.58
CA TYR A 418 5.76 -10.50 -2.48
C TYR A 418 4.68 -11.20 -1.68
N HIS A 419 3.42 -10.98 -2.04
CA HIS A 419 2.27 -11.64 -1.44
C HIS A 419 1.86 -12.81 -2.32
N ILE A 420 1.86 -14.00 -1.73
CA ILE A 420 1.54 -15.24 -2.42
C ILE A 420 0.03 -15.32 -2.56
N GLU A 421 -0.48 -15.35 -3.80
CA GLU A 421 -1.92 -15.30 -4.02
C GLU A 421 -2.67 -16.51 -3.39
N HIS A 422 -3.93 -16.27 -3.05
CA HIS A 422 -4.85 -17.28 -2.55
C HIS A 422 -5.81 -17.75 -3.66
N PRO A 423 -6.49 -18.90 -3.50
CA PRO A 423 -7.67 -19.22 -4.28
C PRO A 423 -8.74 -18.11 -4.19
N SER A 424 -9.56 -17.99 -5.25
CA SER A 424 -10.61 -16.96 -5.35
C SER A 424 -11.47 -16.93 -4.07
N GLY A 425 -11.78 -15.72 -3.62
CA GLY A 425 -12.65 -15.48 -2.47
C GLY A 425 -12.01 -15.67 -1.10
N ALA A 426 -10.79 -16.22 -0.95
CA ALA A 426 -10.13 -16.34 0.35
C ALA A 426 -9.59 -14.99 0.88
N GLY A 427 -8.84 -14.26 0.05
CA GLY A 427 -8.38 -12.89 0.27
C GLY A 427 -9.12 -11.87 -0.62
N TRP A 428 -8.59 -10.64 -0.73
CA TRP A 428 -9.08 -9.68 -1.73
C TRP A 428 -8.29 -9.85 -3.04
N THR A 429 -9.00 -10.14 -4.12
CA THR A 429 -8.55 -9.98 -5.51
C THR A 429 -9.69 -9.30 -6.29
N PRO A 430 -9.41 -8.57 -7.38
CA PRO A 430 -10.47 -7.97 -8.20
C PRO A 430 -11.49 -9.01 -8.68
N GLU A 431 -11.03 -10.21 -9.06
CA GLU A 431 -11.87 -11.28 -9.58
C GLU A 431 -12.76 -11.92 -8.50
N GLY A 432 -12.29 -11.93 -7.25
CA GLY A 432 -12.98 -12.54 -6.11
C GLY A 432 -13.81 -11.57 -5.26
N GLU A 433 -13.89 -10.28 -5.62
CA GLU A 433 -14.52 -9.25 -4.79
C GLU A 433 -16.01 -9.52 -4.54
N GLN A 434 -16.74 -9.98 -5.54
CA GLN A 434 -18.16 -10.31 -5.40
C GLN A 434 -18.38 -11.48 -4.44
N GLU A 435 -17.61 -12.57 -4.61
CA GLU A 435 -17.66 -13.76 -3.75
C GLU A 435 -17.30 -13.42 -2.31
N ARG A 436 -16.24 -12.62 -2.14
CA ARG A 436 -15.79 -12.12 -0.85
C ARG A 436 -16.87 -11.28 -0.18
N THR A 437 -17.49 -10.34 -0.91
CA THR A 437 -18.54 -9.47 -0.39
C THR A 437 -19.76 -10.28 0.06
N ALA A 438 -20.20 -11.25 -0.77
CA ALA A 438 -21.30 -12.13 -0.42
C ALA A 438 -20.99 -12.97 0.83
N ARG A 439 -19.76 -13.46 0.96
CA ARG A 439 -19.28 -14.19 2.15
C ARG A 439 -19.23 -13.31 3.39
N VAL A 440 -18.75 -12.07 3.30
CA VAL A 440 -18.74 -11.15 4.44
C VAL A 440 -20.16 -10.83 4.89
N ALA A 441 -21.06 -10.54 3.94
CA ALA A 441 -22.46 -10.28 4.23
C ALA A 441 -23.15 -11.47 4.92
N SER A 442 -22.84 -12.70 4.51
CA SER A 442 -23.45 -13.90 5.11
C SER A 442 -23.00 -14.17 6.55
N LYS A 443 -21.84 -13.63 6.97
CA LYS A 443 -21.32 -13.76 8.34
C LYS A 443 -22.09 -12.91 9.35
N LYS A 444 -22.83 -11.88 8.92
CA LYS A 444 -23.61 -10.97 9.79
C LYS A 444 -22.78 -10.35 10.93
N VAL A 445 -21.49 -10.11 10.67
CA VAL A 445 -20.56 -9.44 11.58
C VAL A 445 -20.41 -7.99 11.12
N PRO A 446 -20.32 -7.00 12.03
CA PRO A 446 -20.04 -5.63 11.63
C PRO A 446 -18.69 -5.52 10.90
N ALA A 447 -18.57 -4.51 10.05
CA ALA A 447 -17.32 -4.17 9.37
C ALA A 447 -17.21 -2.65 9.31
N LEU A 448 -15.97 -2.12 9.37
CA LEU A 448 -15.75 -0.72 9.06
C LEU A 448 -15.97 -0.51 7.56
N ARG A 449 -16.79 0.48 7.22
CA ARG A 449 -16.93 0.93 5.84
C ARG A 449 -15.89 2.02 5.58
N ASN A 450 -15.62 2.29 4.31
CA ASN A 450 -14.69 3.35 3.93
C ASN A 450 -15.14 4.72 4.47
N GLU A 451 -16.46 4.99 4.51
CA GLU A 451 -16.99 6.25 5.06
C GLU A 451 -16.67 6.40 6.56
N ASP A 452 -16.72 5.31 7.32
CA ASP A 452 -16.40 5.31 8.75
C ASP A 452 -14.90 5.64 8.98
N VAL A 453 -14.03 5.12 8.10
CA VAL A 453 -12.59 5.43 8.09
C VAL A 453 -12.36 6.89 7.75
N VAL A 454 -12.99 7.40 6.68
CA VAL A 454 -12.90 8.80 6.26
C VAL A 454 -13.34 9.73 7.39
N GLU A 455 -14.43 9.42 8.09
CA GLU A 455 -14.92 10.22 9.21
C GLU A 455 -13.90 10.28 10.36
N LEU A 456 -13.36 9.12 10.78
CA LEU A 456 -12.37 9.04 11.86
C LEU A 456 -11.07 9.76 11.50
N VAL A 457 -10.58 9.60 10.27
CA VAL A 457 -9.40 10.30 9.77
C VAL A 457 -9.64 11.80 9.68
N THR A 458 -10.83 12.23 9.24
CA THR A 458 -11.21 13.66 9.20
C THR A 458 -11.19 14.28 10.60
N LYS A 459 -11.64 13.54 11.63
CA LYS A 459 -11.53 13.98 13.03
C LYS A 459 -10.07 14.14 13.45
N MET A 460 -9.19 13.17 13.15
CA MET A 460 -7.76 13.26 13.47
C MET A 460 -7.07 14.42 12.73
N ARG A 461 -7.40 14.65 11.46
CA ARG A 461 -6.90 15.80 10.68
C ARG A 461 -7.31 17.12 11.30
N ARG A 462 -8.59 17.27 11.67
CA ARG A 462 -9.14 18.50 12.24
C ARG A 462 -8.56 18.81 13.62
N LEU A 463 -8.40 17.80 14.46
CA LEU A 463 -7.90 17.97 15.83
C LEU A 463 -6.37 17.87 15.92
N ASN A 464 -5.71 17.51 14.82
CA ASN A 464 -4.28 17.15 14.75
C ASN A 464 -3.82 16.28 15.92
N THR A 465 -4.63 15.27 16.25
CA THR A 465 -4.45 14.43 17.44
C THR A 465 -4.77 12.99 17.05
N PRO A 466 -3.99 11.99 17.51
CA PRO A 466 -4.27 10.60 17.19
C PRO A 466 -5.47 10.08 17.98
N ILE A 467 -6.22 9.15 17.39
CA ILE A 467 -7.18 8.35 18.14
C ILE A 467 -6.45 7.12 18.69
N ILE A 468 -6.42 6.98 20.02
CA ILE A 468 -5.92 5.78 20.70
C ILE A 468 -7.12 4.91 21.04
N PHE A 469 -7.26 3.78 20.33
CA PHE A 469 -8.45 2.93 20.40
C PHE A 469 -8.47 2.02 21.64
N ASN A 470 -7.30 1.64 22.13
CA ASN A 470 -7.19 0.61 23.16
C ASN A 470 -6.87 1.21 24.52
N LEU A 471 -7.28 0.50 25.57
CA LEU A 471 -6.89 0.76 26.95
C LEU A 471 -5.48 0.20 27.22
N GLU A 472 -4.97 0.42 28.44
CA GLU A 472 -3.62 -0.03 28.83
C GLU A 472 -3.45 -1.55 28.82
N ASN A 473 -4.55 -2.30 28.89
CA ASN A 473 -4.58 -3.77 28.89
C ASN A 473 -4.56 -4.40 27.48
N TRP A 474 -4.24 -3.63 26.44
CA TRP A 474 -4.16 -4.09 25.04
C TRP A 474 -3.21 -5.30 24.85
N GLY A 475 -3.45 -6.07 23.80
CA GLY A 475 -2.67 -7.26 23.45
C GLY A 475 -2.79 -8.37 24.47
N LEU A 476 -3.92 -8.45 25.19
CA LEU A 476 -4.14 -9.40 26.28
C LEU A 476 -2.98 -9.39 27.29
N CYS A 477 -2.46 -8.22 27.66
CA CYS A 477 -1.24 -8.16 28.48
C CYS A 477 -1.42 -8.70 29.90
N ASN A 478 -2.67 -8.77 30.38
CA ASN A 478 -3.01 -9.31 31.70
C ASN A 478 -3.22 -10.83 31.70
N GLU A 479 -3.22 -11.46 30.53
CA GLU A 479 -3.43 -12.91 30.40
C GLU A 479 -2.09 -13.66 30.42
N ALA A 480 -2.04 -14.73 31.22
CA ALA A 480 -0.94 -15.69 31.21
C ALA A 480 -1.14 -16.67 30.05
N LEU A 481 -0.52 -16.37 28.91
CA LEU A 481 -0.60 -17.20 27.70
C LEU A 481 0.57 -18.18 27.63
N THR A 482 0.33 -19.36 27.05
CA THR A 482 1.37 -20.36 26.83
C THR A 482 2.36 -19.86 25.79
N GLU A 483 3.65 -19.83 26.15
CA GLU A 483 4.74 -19.51 25.23
C GLU A 483 5.64 -20.73 25.00
N ARG A 484 5.98 -21.00 23.74
CA ARG A 484 6.95 -22.03 23.34
C ARG A 484 8.07 -21.39 22.51
N LYS A 485 9.32 -21.76 22.80
CA LYS A 485 10.51 -21.37 22.04
C LYS A 485 11.02 -22.60 21.28
N LEU A 486 11.53 -22.41 20.06
CA LEU A 486 12.24 -23.45 19.32
C LEU A 486 13.75 -23.32 19.50
#